data_AF-A0A9C6XD97-F1
#
_entry.id   AF-A0A9C6XD97-F1
#
_cell.length_a   1.000
_cell.length_b   1.000
_cell.length_c   1.000
_cell.angle_alpha   90.00
_cell.angle_beta   90.00
_cell.angle_gamma   90.00
#
_symmetry.space_group_name_H-M   'P 1'
#
loop_
_entity.id
_entity.type
_entity.pdbx_description
1 polymer ?
#
loop_
_entity_poly.entity_id
_entity_poly.type
_entity_poly.pdbx_seq_one_letter_code
_entity_poly.pdbx_strand_id
1 'polypeptide(L)'
;MSKKSGSTKKKAKRSASNVFSAFPESELAAFKQGFQMMDYDKDGVLGKDDLRATFDWVGRPTTDKELNEMLSEADGPINLVNLLGMFAAHMSGDAYDDQTVKNAISSFDKKGKVDLEL
;
A
#
# COMPACT_ATOMS: atom_id res chain seq x y z
N MET A 1 37.05 8.28 -33.33
CA MET A 1 36.72 7.44 -32.17
C MET A 1 36.60 8.33 -30.94
N SER A 2 35.40 8.64 -30.46
CA SER A 2 35.22 9.31 -29.16
C SER A 2 33.87 8.94 -28.56
N LYS A 3 33.94 8.40 -27.33
CA LYS A 3 32.85 7.84 -26.53
C LYS A 3 31.97 8.96 -25.97
N LYS A 4 30.66 8.76 -25.85
CA LYS A 4 29.85 9.50 -24.86
C LYS A 4 28.84 8.58 -24.17
N SER A 5 29.30 8.13 -23.01
CA SER A 5 28.58 7.69 -21.81
C SER A 5 27.08 7.96 -21.80
N GLY A 6 26.28 6.88 -21.84
CA GLY A 6 24.87 6.91 -21.46
C GLY A 6 24.74 7.01 -19.94
N SER A 7 24.18 8.11 -19.46
CA SER A 7 23.83 8.34 -18.06
C SER A 7 22.62 7.49 -17.67
N THR A 8 22.85 6.34 -17.04
CA THR A 8 21.81 5.53 -16.40
C THR A 8 21.31 6.28 -15.17
N LYS A 9 20.08 6.79 -15.22
CA LYS A 9 19.38 7.36 -14.06
C LYS A 9 19.21 6.25 -13.02
N LYS A 10 20.04 6.27 -11.96
CA LYS A 10 19.86 5.44 -10.78
C LYS A 10 18.55 5.86 -10.09
N LYS A 11 17.47 5.07 -10.26
CA LYS A 11 16.29 5.12 -9.39
C LYS A 11 16.81 4.99 -7.95
N ALA A 12 16.43 5.93 -7.09
CA ALA A 12 16.85 5.99 -5.72
C ALA A 12 16.48 4.69 -5.00
N LYS A 13 17.48 3.91 -4.60
CA LYS A 13 17.37 2.91 -3.55
C LYS A 13 17.04 3.68 -2.27
N ARG A 14 15.77 4.00 -2.04
CA ARG A 14 15.31 4.61 -0.80
C ARG A 14 15.57 3.57 0.28
N SER A 15 16.64 3.83 1.02
CA SER A 15 17.10 2.98 2.11
C SER A 15 15.94 2.77 3.08
N ALA A 16 15.67 1.52 3.43
CA ALA A 16 14.67 1.09 4.42
C ALA A 16 14.73 1.85 5.75
N SER A 17 15.83 2.55 6.02
CA SER A 17 16.10 3.29 7.26
C SER A 17 15.10 4.42 7.56
N ASN A 18 14.32 4.90 6.59
CA ASN A 18 13.38 6.01 6.81
C ASN A 18 11.90 5.60 6.79
N VAL A 19 11.57 4.37 6.38
CA VAL A 19 10.16 3.94 6.33
C VAL A 19 9.62 3.61 7.71
N PHE A 20 10.45 3.02 8.57
CA PHE A 20 10.07 2.73 9.94
C PHE A 20 9.89 3.99 10.79
N SER A 21 10.56 5.10 10.46
CA SER A 21 10.31 6.38 11.13
C SER A 21 9.04 7.09 10.64
N ALA A 22 8.39 6.60 9.58
CA ALA A 22 7.17 7.21 9.05
C ALA A 22 5.92 6.84 9.87
N PHE A 23 5.99 5.81 10.72
CA PHE A 23 4.87 5.31 11.51
C PHE A 23 5.24 5.21 13.00
N PRO A 24 4.29 5.43 13.91
CA PRO A 24 4.51 5.19 15.35
C PRO A 24 4.74 3.70 15.64
N GLU A 25 5.48 3.42 16.71
CA GLU A 25 5.89 2.05 17.07
C GLU A 25 4.71 1.09 17.27
N SER A 26 3.58 1.59 17.81
CA SER A 26 2.34 0.82 17.96
C SER A 26 1.76 0.37 16.62
N GLU A 27 1.86 1.21 15.59
CA GLU A 27 1.34 0.91 14.26
C GLU A 27 2.29 -0.03 13.50
N LEU A 28 3.61 0.17 13.65
CA LEU A 28 4.60 -0.79 13.16
C LEU A 28 4.41 -2.19 13.76
N ALA A 29 4.07 -2.28 15.05
CA ALA A 29 3.76 -3.54 15.71
C ALA A 29 2.51 -4.19 15.11
N ALA A 30 1.46 -3.42 14.84
CA ALA A 30 0.25 -3.90 14.17
C ALA A 30 0.54 -4.37 12.74
N PHE A 31 1.31 -3.61 11.95
CA PHE A 31 1.74 -4.01 10.60
C PHE A 31 2.56 -5.30 10.63
N LYS A 32 3.45 -5.44 11.62
CA LYS A 32 4.24 -6.66 11.78
C LYS A 32 3.35 -7.86 12.12
N GLN A 33 2.38 -7.71 13.02
CA GLN A 33 1.44 -8.78 13.36
C GLN A 33 0.53 -9.15 12.18
N GLY A 34 0.01 -8.16 11.46
CA GLY A 34 -0.79 -8.38 10.25
C GLY A 34 0.02 -9.10 9.17
N PHE A 35 1.26 -8.68 8.93
CA PHE A 35 2.17 -9.35 8.01
C PHE A 35 2.41 -10.81 8.41
N GLN A 36 2.71 -11.08 9.68
CA GLN A 36 2.89 -12.43 10.20
C GLN A 36 1.63 -13.30 10.12
N MET A 37 0.45 -12.69 10.10
CA MET A 37 -0.81 -13.41 9.93
C MET A 37 -1.09 -13.75 8.47
N MET A 38 -0.62 -12.92 7.55
CA MET A 38 -0.76 -13.13 6.10
C MET A 38 0.33 -14.08 5.56
N ASP A 39 1.56 -13.96 6.05
CA ASP A 39 2.74 -14.78 5.70
C ASP A 39 2.58 -16.21 6.27
N TYR A 40 1.90 -17.05 5.50
CA TYR A 40 1.47 -18.38 5.91
C TYR A 40 2.64 -19.35 5.95
N ASP A 41 3.55 -19.27 4.97
CA ASP A 41 4.72 -20.12 4.88
C ASP A 41 5.93 -19.62 5.70
N LYS A 42 5.87 -18.37 6.18
CA LYS A 42 6.86 -17.72 7.05
C LYS A 42 8.21 -17.49 6.36
N ASP A 43 8.21 -17.29 5.06
CA ASP A 43 9.41 -16.97 4.30
C ASP A 43 9.81 -15.48 4.41
N GLY A 44 8.93 -14.65 4.98
CA GLY A 44 9.12 -13.21 5.15
C GLY A 44 8.74 -12.36 3.94
N VAL A 45 8.07 -12.93 2.94
CA VAL A 45 7.64 -12.33 1.68
C VAL A 45 6.23 -12.81 1.33
N LEU A 46 5.28 -11.90 1.17
CA LEU A 46 3.93 -12.30 0.74
C LEU A 46 3.94 -12.77 -0.72
N GLY A 47 3.71 -14.06 -0.90
CA GLY A 47 3.53 -14.72 -2.18
C GLY A 47 2.06 -14.94 -2.55
N LYS A 48 1.85 -15.62 -3.67
CA LYS A 48 0.50 -15.94 -4.18
C LYS A 48 -0.25 -16.86 -3.22
N ASP A 49 0.47 -17.82 -2.64
CA ASP A 49 -0.10 -18.83 -1.75
C ASP A 49 -0.53 -18.21 -0.41
N ASP A 50 0.26 -17.25 0.11
CA ASP A 50 -0.07 -16.47 1.31
C ASP A 50 -1.32 -15.61 1.13
N LEU A 51 -1.39 -14.88 0.00
CA LEU A 51 -2.57 -14.09 -0.33
C LEU A 51 -3.79 -14.98 -0.50
N ARG A 52 -3.65 -16.13 -1.16
CA ARG A 52 -4.76 -17.08 -1.33
C ARG A 52 -5.25 -17.62 0.00
N ALA A 53 -4.34 -18.06 0.88
CA ALA A 53 -4.68 -18.51 2.23
C ALA A 53 -5.37 -17.41 3.04
N THR A 54 -4.89 -16.16 2.92
CA THR A 54 -5.49 -15.01 3.57
C THR A 54 -6.92 -14.74 3.07
N PHE A 55 -7.14 -14.75 1.75
CA PHE A 55 -8.48 -14.52 1.17
C PHE A 55 -9.45 -15.66 1.46
N ASP A 56 -8.97 -16.90 1.48
CA ASP A 56 -9.75 -18.07 1.90
C ASP A 56 -10.15 -17.94 3.38
N TRP A 57 -9.27 -17.45 4.26
CA TRP A 57 -9.58 -17.16 5.66
C TRP A 57 -10.61 -16.04 5.82
N VAL A 58 -10.54 -14.99 4.99
CA VAL A 58 -11.53 -13.90 4.95
C VAL A 58 -12.87 -14.34 4.34
N GLY A 59 -12.91 -15.48 3.65
CA GLY A 59 -14.11 -16.00 2.98
C GLY A 59 -14.47 -15.26 1.69
N ARG A 60 -13.50 -14.54 1.09
CA ARG A 60 -13.67 -13.89 -0.21
C ARG A 60 -13.02 -14.76 -1.30
N PRO A 61 -13.79 -15.38 -2.20
CA PRO A 61 -13.20 -16.14 -3.30
C PRO A 61 -12.45 -15.16 -4.21
N THR A 62 -11.14 -15.36 -4.32
CA THR A 62 -10.27 -14.63 -5.26
C THR A 62 -9.79 -15.58 -6.34
N THR A 63 -9.57 -15.04 -7.53
CA THR A 63 -9.01 -15.77 -8.67
C THR A 63 -7.50 -15.62 -8.74
N ASP A 64 -6.84 -16.61 -9.35
CA ASP A 64 -5.41 -16.55 -9.61
C ASP A 64 -4.98 -15.30 -10.40
N LYS A 65 -5.88 -14.79 -11.24
CA LYS A 65 -5.65 -13.56 -11.99
C LYS A 65 -5.59 -12.33 -11.07
N GLU A 66 -6.57 -12.18 -10.17
CA GLU A 66 -6.59 -11.09 -9.20
C GLU A 66 -5.37 -11.15 -8.26
N LEU A 67 -4.99 -12.34 -7.80
CA LEU A 67 -3.79 -12.52 -6.97
C LEU A 67 -2.52 -12.10 -7.70
N ASN A 68 -2.39 -12.48 -8.97
CA ASN A 68 -1.25 -12.06 -9.80
C ASN A 68 -1.26 -10.55 -10.08
N GLU A 69 -2.44 -9.95 -10.27
CA GLU A 69 -2.57 -8.49 -10.43
C GLU A 69 -2.11 -7.77 -9.15
N MET A 70 -2.54 -8.23 -7.97
CA MET A 70 -2.08 -7.69 -6.68
C MET A 70 -0.57 -7.82 -6.47
N LEU A 71 0.02 -8.96 -6.84
CA LEU A 71 1.47 -9.15 -6.78
C LEU A 71 2.22 -8.29 -7.80
N SER A 72 1.60 -8.00 -8.95
CA SER A 72 2.20 -7.19 -10.01
C SER A 72 2.19 -5.70 -9.69
N GLU A 73 1.33 -5.25 -8.78
CA GLU A 73 1.33 -3.86 -8.30
C GLU A 73 2.55 -3.54 -7.42
N ALA A 74 3.18 -4.56 -6.83
CA ALA A 74 4.43 -4.40 -6.10
C ALA A 74 5.64 -4.44 -7.04
N ASP A 75 6.53 -3.45 -6.92
CA ASP A 75 7.80 -3.38 -7.67
C ASP A 75 8.85 -4.30 -6.96
N GLY A 76 8.55 -5.60 -6.90
CA GLY A 76 9.39 -6.65 -6.30
C GLY A 76 8.74 -7.44 -5.14
N PRO A 77 9.54 -8.22 -4.39
CA PRO A 77 9.05 -9.03 -3.28
C PRO A 77 8.33 -8.20 -2.21
N ILE A 78 7.13 -8.62 -1.82
CA ILE A 78 6.32 -7.94 -0.79
C ILE A 78 6.78 -8.39 0.60
N ASN A 79 7.94 -7.90 1.02
CA ASN A 79 8.37 -8.02 2.41
C ASN A 79 7.80 -6.87 3.26
N LEU A 80 7.89 -6.99 4.59
CA LEU A 80 7.37 -5.98 5.52
C LEU A 80 7.91 -4.56 5.23
N VAL A 81 9.18 -4.43 4.84
CA VAL A 81 9.81 -3.13 4.53
C VAL A 81 9.17 -2.48 3.30
N ASN A 82 8.97 -3.27 2.25
CA ASN A 82 8.36 -2.82 1.00
C ASN A 82 6.87 -2.53 1.19
N LEU A 83 6.16 -3.37 1.95
CA LEU A 83 4.76 -3.16 2.33
C LEU A 83 4.61 -1.83 3.07
N LEU A 84 5.41 -1.59 4.11
CA LEU A 84 5.42 -0.30 4.82
C LEU A 84 5.78 0.86 3.89
N GLY A 85 6.64 0.64 2.89
CA GLY A 85 6.99 1.66 1.90
C GLY A 85 5.81 2.01 1.00
N MET A 86 5.04 1.01 0.58
CA MET A 86 3.81 1.18 -0.19
C MET A 86 2.73 1.86 0.64
N PHE A 87 2.54 1.45 1.90
CA PHE A 87 1.62 2.11 2.83
C PHE A 87 2.04 3.54 3.12
N ALA A 88 3.34 3.82 3.31
CA ALA A 88 3.82 5.19 3.54
C ALA A 88 3.60 6.05 2.30
N ALA A 89 3.85 5.51 1.10
CA ALA A 89 3.58 6.20 -0.15
C ALA A 89 2.07 6.46 -0.33
N HIS A 90 1.24 5.46 -0.07
CA HIS A 90 -0.22 5.55 -0.14
C HIS A 90 -0.78 6.52 0.91
N MET A 91 -0.45 6.39 2.20
CA MET A 91 -0.88 7.32 3.26
C MET A 91 -0.28 8.72 3.14
N SER A 92 0.89 8.89 2.51
CA SER A 92 1.40 10.22 2.16
C SER A 92 0.70 10.84 0.94
N GLY A 93 0.09 10.01 0.09
CA GLY A 93 -0.73 10.43 -1.05
C GLY A 93 -2.23 10.56 -0.75
N ASP A 94 -2.70 9.83 0.27
CA ASP A 94 -4.08 9.76 0.78
C ASP A 94 -4.18 10.29 2.23
N ALA A 95 -3.22 11.12 2.64
CA ALA A 95 -3.47 12.12 3.66
C ALA A 95 -4.54 13.02 3.06
N TYR A 96 -5.81 12.61 3.23
CA TYR A 96 -7.03 13.18 2.68
C TYR A 96 -6.76 14.58 2.17
N ASP A 97 -6.42 14.66 0.88
CA ASP A 97 -6.22 15.94 0.23
C ASP A 97 -7.47 16.75 0.57
N ASP A 98 -7.25 17.95 1.09
CA ASP A 98 -8.29 18.92 1.34
C ASP A 98 -9.28 18.97 0.15
N GLN A 99 -8.82 18.73 -1.09
CA GLN A 99 -9.68 18.59 -2.26
C GLN A 99 -10.47 17.28 -2.34
N THR A 100 -9.96 16.12 -1.92
CA THR A 100 -10.76 14.86 -1.87
C THR A 100 -11.88 14.99 -0.85
N VAL A 101 -11.61 15.59 0.32
CA VAL A 101 -12.64 15.88 1.33
C VAL A 101 -13.59 16.97 0.86
N LYS A 102 -13.08 18.07 0.26
CA LYS A 102 -13.94 19.12 -0.33
C LYS A 102 -14.76 18.60 -1.50
N ASN A 103 -14.26 17.69 -2.32
CA ASN A 103 -14.99 17.08 -3.43
C ASN A 103 -16.03 16.09 -2.91
N ALA A 104 -15.71 15.28 -1.89
CA ALA A 104 -16.69 14.40 -1.25
C ALA A 104 -17.83 15.21 -0.59
N ILE A 105 -17.52 16.31 0.08
CA ILE A 105 -18.51 17.21 0.70
C ILE A 105 -19.28 18.01 -0.38
N SER A 106 -18.62 18.52 -1.42
CA SER A 106 -19.28 19.24 -2.53
C SER A 106 -20.14 18.33 -3.41
N SER A 107 -19.84 17.02 -3.45
CA SER A 107 -20.68 16.02 -4.12
C SER A 107 -22.07 15.90 -3.48
N PHE A 108 -22.22 16.25 -2.20
CA PHE A 108 -23.51 16.31 -1.52
C PHE A 108 -24.27 17.62 -1.77
N ASP A 109 -23.61 18.72 -2.13
CA ASP A 109 -24.23 20.04 -2.33
C ASP A 109 -25.00 20.16 -3.67
N LYS A 110 -24.78 19.24 -4.62
CA LYS A 110 -25.51 19.23 -5.90
C LYS A 110 -26.95 18.69 -5.82
N LYS A 111 -27.39 18.24 -4.64
CA LYS A 111 -28.80 17.92 -4.37
C LYS A 111 -29.25 18.57 -3.06
N GLY A 112 -29.35 19.90 -3.10
CA GLY A 112 -30.37 20.72 -2.43
C GLY A 112 -30.71 20.39 -0.97
N LYS A 113 -30.28 21.30 -0.09
CA LYS A 113 -30.71 21.46 1.31
C LYS A 113 -30.36 20.31 2.25
N VAL A 114 -29.30 20.51 3.01
CA VAL A 114 -29.25 20.00 4.39
C VAL A 114 -30.04 20.99 5.23
N ASP A 115 -31.35 20.74 5.40
CA ASP A 115 -32.08 21.38 6.50
C ASP A 115 -31.51 20.81 7.78
N LEU A 116 -30.57 21.55 8.37
CA LEU A 116 -30.20 21.39 9.77
C LEU A 116 -31.24 22.18 10.56
N GLU A 117 -32.41 21.57 10.82
CA GLU A 117 -33.31 22.08 11.86
C GLU A 117 -32.60 21.93 13.20
N LEU A 118 -32.16 23.06 13.75
CA LEU A 118 -31.97 23.31 15.17
C LEU A 118 -33.17 24.11 15.67
#